data_AF-A0A1A8PUB1-F1
#
_entry.id   AF-A0A1A8PUB1-F1
#
_cell.length_a   1.000
_cell.length_b   1.000
_cell.length_c   1.000
_cell.angle_alpha   90.00
_cell.angle_beta   90.00
_cell.angle_gamma   90.00
#
_symmetry.space_group_name_H-M   'P 1'
#
loop_
_entity.id
_entity.type
_entity.pdbx_description
1 polymer ?
#
loop_
_entity_poly.entity_id
_entity_poly.type
_entity_poly.pdbx_seq_one_letter_code
_entity_poly.pdbx_strand_id
1 'polypeptide(L)' 'QRHYEFPVSGVCDGGWHHLAFSVSANRLALYVDCSLLESVGWVNHGMEISADGLLMVGGLSEAFETPFE' A
#
# COMPACT_ATOMS: atom_id res chain seq x y z
N GLN A 1 15.59 -3.01 -4.51
CA GLN A 1 14.13 -2.77 -4.62
C GLN A 1 13.87 -1.32 -4.23
N ARG A 2 13.07 -0.54 -4.97
CA ARG A 2 12.79 0.87 -4.64
C ARG A 2 11.60 0.93 -3.69
N HIS A 3 11.71 1.71 -2.63
CA HIS A 3 10.61 1.93 -1.69
C HIS A 3 9.75 3.09 -2.19
N TYR A 4 8.42 2.91 -2.12
CA TYR A 4 7.44 3.94 -2.42
C TYR A 4 6.66 4.21 -1.13
N GLU A 5 6.67 5.46 -0.69
CA GLU A 5 6.04 5.91 0.54
C GLU A 5 5.09 7.05 0.21
N PHE A 6 3.94 7.06 0.88
CA PHE A 6 2.91 8.08 0.71
C PHE A 6 2.66 8.72 2.08
N PRO A 7 3.22 9.91 2.35
CA PRO A 7 3.00 10.57 3.62
C PRO A 7 1.55 11.05 3.71
N VAL A 8 0.76 10.42 4.57
CA VAL A 8 -0.63 10.79 4.82
C VAL A 8 -0.76 11.42 6.20
N SER A 9 -1.21 12.67 6.27
CA SER A 9 -1.58 13.31 7.53
C SER A 9 -3.07 13.09 7.82
N GLY A 10 -3.44 13.08 9.10
CA GLY A 10 -4.84 13.12 9.53
C GLY A 10 -5.60 11.79 9.50
N VAL A 11 -5.06 10.72 8.94
CA VAL A 11 -5.74 9.39 8.96
C VAL A 11 -5.68 8.66 10.31
N CYS A 12 -4.88 9.16 11.25
CA CYS A 12 -4.73 8.61 12.60
C CYS A 12 -5.46 9.48 13.65
N ASP A 13 -6.61 10.04 13.30
CA ASP A 13 -7.39 10.94 14.16
C ASP A 13 -8.47 10.21 15.00
N GLY A 14 -8.63 8.89 14.80
CA GLY A 14 -9.65 8.06 15.45
C GLY A 14 -11.00 8.04 14.74
N GLY A 15 -11.14 8.77 13.63
CA GLY A 15 -12.29 8.74 12.73
C GLY A 15 -12.23 7.62 11.70
N TRP A 16 -13.33 7.46 10.96
CA TRP A 16 -13.39 6.57 9.80
C TRP A 16 -12.85 7.29 8.57
N HIS A 17 -11.98 6.62 7.83
CA HIS A 17 -11.46 7.10 6.55
C HIS A 17 -11.71 6.06 5.45
N HIS A 18 -11.84 6.54 4.20
CA HIS A 18 -11.91 5.70 3.01
C HIS A 18 -10.59 5.72 2.25
N LEU A 19 -9.91 4.58 2.17
CA LEU A 19 -8.63 4.44 1.48
C LEU A 19 -8.80 3.59 0.22
N ALA A 20 -8.20 4.03 -0.88
CA ALA A 20 -8.06 3.22 -2.08
C ALA A 20 -6.64 3.36 -2.66
N PHE A 21 -6.01 2.23 -2.98
CA PHE A 21 -4.71 2.19 -3.62
C PHE A 21 -4.83 1.57 -5.00
N SER A 22 -4.32 2.26 -6.02
CA SER A 22 -4.38 1.84 -7.41
C SER A 22 -2.99 1.55 -7.94
N VAL A 23 -2.86 0.39 -8.59
CA VAL A 23 -1.64 -0.07 -9.24
C VAL A 23 -1.91 -0.19 -10.75
N SER A 24 -1.06 0.42 -11.56
CA SER A 24 -1.13 0.35 -13.03
C SER A 24 0.23 -0.03 -13.62
N ALA A 25 0.35 -0.18 -14.94
CA ALA A 25 1.62 -0.56 -15.57
C ALA A 25 2.78 0.42 -15.27
N ASN A 26 2.49 1.70 -15.05
CA ASN A 26 3.51 2.75 -14.93
C ASN A 26 3.27 3.74 -13.79
N ARG A 27 2.18 3.62 -13.03
CA ARG A 27 1.88 4.47 -11.87
C ARG A 27 1.33 3.70 -10.68
N LEU A 28 1.66 4.23 -9.50
CA LEU A 28 0.95 3.99 -8.24
C LEU A 28 0.14 5.25 -7.90
N ALA A 29 -1.04 5.08 -7.31
CA ALA A 29 -1.85 6.20 -6.83
C ALA A 29 -2.57 5.84 -5.53
N LEU A 30 -2.52 6.76 -4.56
CA LEU A 30 -3.24 6.65 -3.29
C LEU A 30 -4.37 7.67 -3.24
N TYR A 31 -5.55 7.21 -2.85
CA TYR A 31 -6.73 8.03 -2.60
C TYR A 31 -7.11 7.94 -1.13
N VAL A 32 -7.42 9.09 -0.54
CA VAL A 32 -7.87 9.24 0.85
C VAL A 32 -9.16 10.05 0.82
N ASP A 33 -10.21 9.54 1.44
CA ASP A 33 -11.53 10.15 1.52
C ASP A 33 -12.04 10.62 0.15
N CYS A 34 -11.98 9.69 -0.81
CA CYS A 34 -12.40 9.86 -2.21
C CYS A 34 -11.61 10.92 -3.01
N SER A 35 -10.49 11.42 -2.48
CA SER A 35 -9.63 12.40 -3.13
C SER A 35 -8.27 11.80 -3.47
N LEU A 36 -7.72 12.12 -4.65
CA LEU A 36 -6.37 11.71 -5.03
C LEU A 36 -5.36 12.45 -4.13
N LEU A 37 -4.62 11.70 -3.31
CA LEU A 37 -3.55 12.26 -2.49
C LEU A 37 -2.28 12.45 -3.32
N GLU A 38 -1.82 11.37 -3.96
CA GLU A 38 -0.59 11.40 -4.73
C GLU A 38 -0.58 10.30 -5.81
N SER A 39 0.10 10.58 -6.93
CA SER A 39 0.41 9.59 -7.95
C SER A 39 1.86 9.68 -8.41
N VAL A 40 2.58 8.58 -8.27
CA VAL A 40 4.01 8.48 -8.60
C VAL A 40 4.23 7.53 -9.76
N GLY A 41 5.22 7.85 -10.60
CA GLY A 41 5.72 6.89 -11.58
C GLY A 41 6.46 5.76 -10.87
N TRP A 42 6.19 4.51 -11.26
CA TRP A 42 6.89 3.34 -10.75
C TRP A 42 7.36 2.45 -11.89
N VAL A 43 8.38 1.64 -11.61
CA VAL A 43 8.85 0.61 -12.53
C VAL A 43 8.22 -0.71 -12.12
N ASN A 44 7.28 -1.20 -12.94
CA ASN A 44 6.73 -2.54 -12.79
C ASN A 44 7.73 -3.54 -13.38
N HIS A 45 8.41 -4.30 -12.51
CA HIS A 45 9.42 -5.28 -12.91
C HIS A 45 8.83 -6.62 -13.39
N GLY A 46 7.52 -6.69 -13.64
CA GLY A 46 6.79 -7.94 -13.86
C GLY A 46 6.22 -8.41 -12.53
N MET A 47 4.89 -8.55 -12.46
CA MET A 47 4.19 -8.99 -11.24
C MET A 47 4.39 -10.49 -11.03
N GLU A 48 5.49 -10.91 -10.41
CA GLU A 48 5.49 -12.15 -9.63
C GLU A 48 5.24 -11.81 -8.16
N ILE A 49 3.97 -11.95 -7.74
CA ILE A 49 3.59 -12.05 -6.34
C ILE A 49 3.10 -13.49 -6.16
N SER A 50 3.86 -14.32 -5.46
CA SER A 50 3.45 -15.68 -5.08
C SER A 50 3.41 -15.79 -3.56
N ALA A 51 2.21 -16.03 -3.05
CA ALA A 51 1.93 -16.68 -1.78
C ALA A 51 0.52 -17.27 -1.94
N ASP A 52 0.38 -18.24 -2.85
CA ASP A 52 -0.88 -18.61 -3.50
C ASP A 52 -2.08 -18.64 -2.55
N GLY A 53 -2.99 -17.67 -2.75
CA GLY A 53 -4.25 -17.53 -2.01
C GLY A 53 -4.19 -16.72 -0.72
N LEU A 54 -3.03 -16.18 -0.30
CA LEU A 54 -2.96 -15.52 1.00
C LEU A 54 -3.45 -14.07 0.98
N LEU A 55 -4.35 -13.80 1.92
CA LEU A 55 -4.78 -12.47 2.36
C LEU A 55 -4.71 -12.44 3.89
N MET A 56 -3.96 -11.49 4.45
CA MET A 56 -3.97 -11.18 5.88
C MET A 56 -4.38 -9.73 6.09
N VAL A 57 -5.14 -9.48 7.15
CA VAL A 57 -5.67 -8.15 7.51
C VAL A 57 -5.35 -7.88 8.99
N GLY A 58 -4.54 -6.86 9.24
CA GLY A 58 -3.94 -6.57 10.55
C GLY A 58 -2.57 -7.24 10.76
N GLY A 59 -1.74 -6.67 11.64
CA GLY A 59 -0.37 -7.12 12.00
C GLY A 59 0.50 -5.94 12.46
N LEU A 60 1.57 -6.16 13.25
CA LEU A 60 2.53 -5.10 13.61
C LEU A 60 3.70 -5.06 12.62
N SER A 61 4.40 -3.92 12.60
CA SER A 61 5.46 -3.61 11.63
C SER A 61 6.85 -4.14 12.00
N GLU A 62 6.98 -4.95 13.05
CA GLU A 62 8.29 -5.48 13.43
C GLU A 62 8.71 -6.59 12.46
N ALA A 63 10.00 -6.64 12.11
CA ALA A 63 10.54 -7.52 11.06
C ALA A 63 10.39 -9.04 11.33
N PHE A 64 9.86 -9.40 12.49
CA PHE A 64 9.55 -10.77 12.92
C PHE A 64 8.02 -11.06 12.94
N GLU A 65 7.17 -10.15 12.48
CA GLU A 65 5.70 -10.29 12.50
C GLU A 65 5.02 -10.47 11.13
N THR A 66 5.76 -10.48 10.02
CA THR A 66 5.30 -11.21 8.84
C THR A 66 5.77 -12.66 8.95
N PRO A 67 4.87 -13.66 9.02
CA PRO A 67 5.17 -15.04 9.45
C PRO A 67 5.88 -15.89 8.39
N PHE A 68 6.62 -15.28 7.46
CA PHE A 68 7.29 -15.98 6.37
C PHE A 68 8.75 -15.50 6.22
N GLU A 69 9.53 -15.78 7.27
CA GLU A 69 10.58 -16.82 7.24
C GLU A 69 10.14 -18.00 8.12
#